data_AF-A0A7X8G9X5-F1
#
_entry.id   AF-A0A7X8G9X5-F1
#
_cell.length_a   1.000
_cell.length_b   1.000
_cell.length_c   1.000
_cell.angle_alpha   90.00
_cell.angle_beta   90.00
_cell.angle_gamma   90.00
#
_symmetry.space_group_name_H-M   'P 1'
#
loop_
_entity.id
_entity.type
_entity.pdbx_description
1 polymer ?
#
loop_
_entity_poly.entity_id
_entity_poly.type
_entity_poly.pdbx_seq_one_letter_code
_entity_poly.pdbx_strand_id
1 'polypeptide(L)'
;MKKNILIAIIIIAILLISGCMKTTDKAMQQLQEDEVSPVSSIVLTEADARRLNEKLPVTLYFSNQDGTGLINEIHYLSMDDAKQGTEQLASLLVKELVKGPSNSELKATIPEGAALRSQVKVENRTATVDMTKEFVDNHPGGKEAEEMTIFSIVNTLTELKDIETVKFLINGKEQKEFKGNFRFDNEFPRNESLIDNKQSFSVIPDDEDTLQTGADEIYEEEILE
;
A
#
# COMPACT_ATOMS: atom_id res chain seq x y z
N MET A 1 54.59 6.14 -56.75
CA MET A 1 53.48 5.17 -56.88
C MET A 1 52.83 4.80 -55.54
N LYS A 2 53.60 4.47 -54.49
CA LYS A 2 53.03 4.07 -53.18
C LYS A 2 52.22 5.18 -52.45
N LYS A 3 52.61 6.45 -52.57
CA LYS A 3 51.90 7.59 -51.97
C LYS A 3 50.53 7.88 -52.60
N ASN A 4 50.38 7.63 -53.91
CA ASN A 4 49.13 7.83 -54.64
C ASN A 4 48.12 6.70 -54.37
N ILE A 5 48.62 5.49 -54.10
CA ILE A 5 47.80 4.34 -53.67
C ILE A 5 47.24 4.59 -52.26
N LEU A 6 48.05 5.16 -51.35
CA LEU A 6 47.61 5.45 -49.98
C LEU A 6 46.50 6.52 -49.93
N ILE A 7 46.58 7.55 -50.79
CA ILE A 7 45.55 8.61 -50.87
C ILE A 7 44.24 8.07 -51.45
N ALA A 8 44.29 7.16 -52.42
CA ALA A 8 43.10 6.53 -53.00
C ALA A 8 42.33 5.66 -51.98
N ILE A 9 43.05 4.96 -51.09
CA ILE A 9 42.44 4.10 -50.05
C ILE A 9 41.74 4.95 -48.98
N ILE A 10 42.28 6.12 -48.63
CA ILE A 10 41.68 7.03 -47.63
C ILE A 10 40.42 7.71 -48.19
N ILE A 11 40.39 8.07 -49.48
CA ILE A 11 39.20 8.66 -50.13
C ILE A 11 38.06 7.63 -50.26
N ILE A 12 38.39 6.36 -50.52
CA ILE A 12 37.40 5.27 -50.58
C ILE A 12 36.81 4.96 -49.19
N ALA A 13 37.60 5.09 -48.12
CA ALA A 13 37.12 4.89 -46.75
C ALA A 13 36.14 6.00 -46.29
N ILE A 14 36.32 7.24 -46.75
CA ILE A 14 35.44 8.38 -46.41
C ILE A 14 34.08 8.28 -47.12
N LEU A 15 34.01 7.66 -48.31
CA LEU A 15 32.77 7.47 -49.07
C LEU A 15 31.85 6.37 -48.49
N LEU A 16 32.35 5.52 -47.59
CA LEU A 16 31.58 4.43 -46.97
C LEU A 16 30.85 4.83 -45.68
N ILE A 17 31.00 6.08 -45.20
CA ILE A 17 30.41 6.55 -43.93
C ILE A 17 29.19 7.47 -44.13
N SER A 18 28.74 7.72 -45.37
CA SER A 18 27.55 8.55 -45.68
C SER A 18 26.34 7.75 -46.17
N GLY A 19 26.25 6.46 -45.84
CA GLY A 19 25.17 5.59 -46.30
C GLY A 19 24.27 5.08 -45.17
N CYS A 20 23.27 5.86 -44.77
CA CYS A 20 22.06 5.32 -44.14
C CYS A 20 20.79 5.97 -44.76
N MET A 21 20.12 5.15 -45.57
CA MET A 21 18.70 5.08 -45.94
C MET A 21 17.81 6.32 -45.72
N LYS A 22 17.41 6.95 -46.84
CA LYS A 22 16.09 7.58 -46.99
C LYS A 22 15.06 6.50 -47.31
N THR A 23 14.14 6.24 -46.39
CA THR A 23 12.71 5.98 -46.68
C THR A 23 11.94 6.14 -45.37
N THR A 24 11.22 7.26 -45.23
CA THR A 24 9.83 7.27 -44.75
C THR A 24 9.26 8.65 -45.01
N ASP A 25 8.15 8.62 -45.72
CA ASP A 25 7.25 9.70 -46.07
C ASP A 25 6.78 10.53 -44.87
N LYS A 26 6.44 11.80 -45.16
CA LYS A 26 5.42 12.61 -44.51
C LYS A 26 5.38 12.57 -42.97
N ALA A 27 6.39 13.15 -42.33
CA ALA A 27 6.32 13.53 -40.91
C ALA A 27 7.02 14.88 -40.65
N MET A 28 6.90 15.82 -41.60
CA MET A 28 7.51 17.15 -41.50
C MET A 28 6.47 18.27 -41.72
N GLN A 29 5.22 17.98 -41.38
CA GLN A 29 4.11 18.92 -41.40
C GLN A 29 3.16 18.71 -40.21
N GLN A 30 3.72 18.44 -39.03
CA GLN A 30 3.00 18.41 -37.74
C GLN A 30 3.92 18.92 -36.62
N LEU A 31 4.47 20.13 -36.79
CA LEU A 31 5.13 20.87 -35.69
C LEU A 31 4.37 22.16 -35.34
N GLN A 32 3.08 22.20 -35.66
CA GLN A 32 2.17 23.27 -35.26
C GLN A 32 0.80 22.63 -35.08
N GLU A 33 0.21 22.84 -33.89
CA GLU A 33 -1.03 22.25 -33.37
C GLU A 33 -0.90 20.84 -32.78
N ASP A 34 -0.30 20.76 -31.58
CA ASP A 34 -0.94 20.02 -30.50
C ASP A 34 -0.87 20.90 -29.26
N GLU A 35 -2.03 21.44 -28.88
CA GLU A 35 -2.25 22.10 -27.60
C GLU A 35 -1.89 21.13 -26.47
N VAL A 36 -0.75 21.33 -25.83
CA VAL A 36 -0.60 20.93 -24.43
C VAL A 36 -1.37 21.94 -23.58
N SER A 37 -2.69 21.77 -23.52
CA SER A 37 -3.44 22.31 -22.39
C SER A 37 -2.99 21.50 -21.16
N PRO A 38 -2.52 22.14 -20.08
CA PRO A 38 -2.27 21.41 -18.84
C PRO A 38 -3.62 20.89 -18.35
N VAL A 39 -3.74 19.56 -18.27
CA VAL A 39 -4.79 18.89 -17.50
C VAL A 39 -4.63 19.37 -16.06
N SER A 40 -5.58 20.20 -15.62
CA SER A 40 -5.77 20.70 -14.26
C SER A 40 -4.48 20.76 -13.41
N SER A 41 -3.69 21.83 -13.57
CA SER A 41 -2.72 22.18 -12.53
C SER A 41 -3.52 22.55 -11.28
N ILE A 42 -3.72 21.60 -10.38
CA ILE A 42 -4.07 21.94 -9.00
C ILE A 42 -2.90 22.80 -8.52
N VAL A 43 -3.17 24.07 -8.24
CA VAL A 43 -2.18 24.97 -7.63
C VAL A 43 -2.03 24.48 -6.20
N LEU A 44 -1.18 23.47 -5.96
CA LEU A 44 -0.78 23.12 -4.60
C LEU A 44 -0.10 24.35 -4.02
N THR A 45 -0.70 24.93 -2.99
CA THR A 45 -0.06 26.01 -2.26
C THR A 45 1.16 25.43 -1.53
N GLU A 46 2.17 26.26 -1.23
CA GLU A 46 3.27 25.82 -0.37
C GLU A 46 2.78 25.29 0.99
N ALA A 47 1.60 25.74 1.46
CA ALA A 47 1.01 25.25 2.69
C ALA A 47 0.49 23.81 2.52
N ASP A 48 -0.16 23.48 1.41
CA ASP A 48 -0.67 22.13 1.13
C ASP A 48 0.49 21.14 0.87
N ALA A 49 1.53 21.59 0.16
CA ALA A 49 2.75 20.81 -0.03
C ALA A 49 3.50 20.56 1.29
N ARG A 50 3.52 21.53 2.23
CA ARG A 50 4.11 21.36 3.57
C ARG A 50 3.29 20.42 4.45
N ARG A 51 1.95 20.52 4.40
CA ARG A 51 1.03 19.64 5.14
C ARG A 51 1.18 18.17 4.73
N LEU A 52 1.37 17.90 3.43
CA LEU A 52 1.62 16.54 2.95
C LEU A 52 3.00 16.01 3.37
N ASN A 53 4.01 16.88 3.48
CA ASN A 53 5.35 16.53 3.97
C ASN A 53 5.40 16.25 5.49
N GLU A 54 4.35 16.58 6.23
CA GLU A 54 4.21 16.32 7.67
C GLU A 54 3.40 15.04 7.96
N LYS A 55 3.01 14.29 6.92
CA LYS A 55 2.28 13.03 7.05
C LYS A 55 3.07 11.84 6.54
N LEU A 56 2.98 10.73 7.27
CA LEU A 56 3.53 9.44 6.88
C LEU A 56 2.41 8.56 6.30
N PRO A 57 2.46 8.17 5.02
CA PRO A 57 1.57 7.12 4.53
C PRO A 57 1.94 5.79 5.18
N VAL A 58 0.93 5.10 5.71
CA VAL A 58 1.05 3.78 6.32
C VAL A 58 0.02 2.84 5.73
N THR A 59 0.39 1.58 5.57
CA THR A 59 -0.47 0.54 5.01
C THR A 59 -1.17 -0.22 6.15
N LEU A 60 -2.49 -0.26 6.12
CA LEU A 60 -3.31 -1.08 7.01
C LEU A 60 -4.00 -2.16 6.20
N TYR A 61 -4.20 -3.34 6.78
CA TYR A 61 -4.89 -4.46 6.11
C TYR A 61 -6.23 -4.74 6.78
N PHE A 62 -7.31 -4.66 6.00
CA PHE A 62 -8.67 -4.99 6.43
C PHE A 62 -9.26 -6.10 5.59
N SER A 63 -10.34 -6.72 6.03
CA SER A 63 -10.95 -7.82 5.29
C SER A 63 -11.79 -7.32 4.12
N ASN A 64 -11.81 -8.05 3.02
CA ASN A 64 -12.77 -7.84 1.95
C ASN A 64 -14.22 -8.15 2.41
N GLN A 65 -15.22 -7.83 1.58
CA GLN A 65 -16.63 -8.08 1.92
C GLN A 65 -16.93 -9.56 2.18
N ASP A 66 -16.23 -10.48 1.54
CA ASP A 66 -16.52 -11.91 1.64
C ASP A 66 -15.79 -12.61 2.80
N GLY A 67 -14.88 -11.92 3.49
CA GLY A 67 -14.11 -12.50 4.60
C GLY A 67 -13.02 -13.47 4.16
N THR A 68 -12.58 -13.41 2.90
CA THR A 68 -11.68 -14.39 2.27
C THR A 68 -10.27 -13.87 2.02
N GLY A 69 -10.08 -12.55 2.11
CA GLY A 69 -8.80 -11.91 1.85
C GLY A 69 -8.66 -10.57 2.56
N LEU A 70 -7.41 -10.10 2.62
CA LEU A 70 -7.01 -8.82 3.18
C LEU A 70 -6.68 -7.85 2.05
N ILE A 71 -7.30 -6.68 2.08
CA ILE A 71 -7.06 -5.58 1.15
C ILE A 71 -6.37 -4.46 1.92
N ASN A 72 -5.41 -3.79 1.28
CA ASN A 72 -4.71 -2.68 1.91
C ASN A 72 -5.48 -1.37 1.79
N GLU A 73 -5.46 -0.59 2.87
CA GLU A 73 -5.94 0.78 2.94
C GLU A 73 -4.80 1.67 3.46
N ILE A 74 -4.43 2.71 2.70
CA ILE A 74 -3.39 3.66 3.09
C ILE A 74 -3.98 4.73 3.99
N HIS A 75 -3.45 4.85 5.22
CA HIS A 75 -3.76 5.95 6.15
C HIS A 75 -2.58 6.92 6.22
N TYR A 76 -2.82 8.16 6.64
CA TYR A 76 -1.79 9.19 6.79
C TYR A 76 -1.64 9.60 8.26
N LEU A 77 -0.56 9.14 8.89
CA LEU A 77 -0.24 9.47 10.28
C LEU A 77 0.62 10.73 10.38
N SER A 78 0.63 11.39 11.54
CA SER A 78 1.55 12.51 11.78
C SER A 78 3.00 12.04 11.76
N MET A 79 3.88 12.76 11.06
CA MET A 79 5.32 12.50 11.08
C MET A 79 5.94 12.66 12.48
N ASP A 80 5.35 13.50 13.33
CA ASP A 80 5.81 13.67 14.71
C ASP A 80 5.52 12.43 15.57
N ASP A 81 4.43 11.73 15.26
CA ASP A 81 4.11 10.44 15.88
C ASP A 81 5.04 9.33 15.36
N ALA A 82 5.34 9.32 14.06
CA ALA A 82 6.21 8.33 13.45
C ALA A 82 7.68 8.41 13.91
N LYS A 83 8.18 9.62 14.21
CA LYS A 83 9.57 9.84 14.66
C LYS A 83 9.86 9.33 16.07
N GLN A 84 8.85 8.92 16.82
CA GLN A 84 8.99 8.42 18.19
C GLN A 84 9.49 6.97 18.27
N GLY A 85 9.71 6.32 17.13
CA GLY A 85 10.32 4.99 17.02
C GLY A 85 9.32 3.88 16.67
N THR A 86 9.87 2.72 16.33
CA THR A 86 9.12 1.57 15.79
C THR A 86 8.01 1.09 16.73
N GLU A 87 8.25 1.03 18.04
CA GLU A 87 7.26 0.61 19.04
C GLU A 87 6.04 1.56 19.11
N GLN A 88 6.30 2.87 19.04
CA GLN A 88 5.23 3.87 19.02
C GLN A 88 4.45 3.80 17.71
N LEU A 89 5.14 3.70 16.57
CA LEU A 89 4.49 3.57 15.26
C LEU A 89 3.63 2.31 15.18
N ALA A 90 4.17 1.15 15.59
CA ALA A 90 3.42 -0.10 15.66
C ALA A 90 2.17 0.02 16.55
N SER A 91 2.28 0.69 17.70
CA SER A 91 1.15 0.95 18.58
C SER A 91 0.06 1.80 17.94
N LEU A 92 0.44 2.77 17.10
CA LEU A 92 -0.50 3.59 16.35
C LEU A 92 -1.19 2.78 15.25
N LEU A 93 -0.45 1.94 14.52
CA LEU A 93 -1.04 1.08 13.50
C LEU A 93 -2.10 0.13 14.09
N VAL A 94 -1.82 -0.51 15.23
CA VAL A 94 -2.83 -1.34 15.90
C VAL A 94 -4.04 -0.52 16.33
N LYS A 95 -3.85 0.71 16.82
CA LYS A 95 -4.96 1.60 17.17
C LYS A 95 -5.79 2.02 15.96
N GLU A 96 -5.17 2.24 14.81
CA GLU A 96 -5.89 2.50 13.56
C GLU A 96 -6.70 1.28 13.12
N LEU A 97 -6.14 0.06 13.19
CA LEU A 97 -6.88 -1.17 12.93
C LEU A 97 -8.10 -1.33 13.85
N VAL A 98 -7.96 -0.97 15.13
CA VAL A 98 -9.06 -0.98 16.11
C VAL A 98 -10.17 0.01 15.74
N LYS A 99 -9.85 1.15 15.12
CA LYS A 99 -10.86 2.10 14.62
C LYS A 99 -11.66 1.52 13.46
N GLY A 100 -11.06 0.61 12.69
CA GLY A 100 -11.65 0.00 11.51
C GLY A 100 -11.30 0.77 10.21
N PRO A 101 -11.73 0.24 9.06
CA PRO A 101 -11.47 0.85 7.77
C PRO A 101 -12.27 2.14 7.58
N SER A 102 -11.75 3.03 6.75
CA SER A 102 -12.48 4.23 6.33
C SER A 102 -13.38 3.94 5.12
N ASN A 103 -12.98 3.01 4.27
CA ASN A 103 -13.76 2.58 3.11
C ASN A 103 -14.86 1.57 3.49
N SER A 104 -16.10 1.85 3.07
CA SER A 104 -17.26 0.97 3.27
C SER A 104 -17.20 -0.37 2.54
N GLU A 105 -16.34 -0.50 1.53
CA GLU A 105 -16.07 -1.75 0.80
C GLU A 105 -15.15 -2.69 1.59
N LEU A 106 -14.57 -2.23 2.69
CA LEU A 106 -13.78 -3.05 3.60
C LEU A 106 -14.54 -3.37 4.88
N LYS A 107 -14.17 -4.47 5.52
CA LYS A 107 -14.72 -4.90 6.82
C LYS A 107 -13.67 -4.80 7.91
N ALA A 108 -14.10 -4.28 9.06
CA ALA A 108 -13.30 -4.30 10.28
C ALA A 108 -12.95 -5.74 10.65
N THR A 109 -11.68 -5.94 11.00
CA THR A 109 -11.12 -7.24 11.40
C THR A 109 -11.02 -7.36 12.91
N ILE A 110 -10.97 -6.24 13.62
CA ILE A 110 -10.85 -6.20 15.07
C ILE A 110 -12.25 -6.25 15.70
N PRO A 111 -12.52 -7.18 16.64
CA PRO A 111 -13.82 -7.26 17.31
C PRO A 111 -14.17 -5.98 18.07
N GLU A 112 -15.47 -5.66 18.10
CA GLU A 112 -15.97 -4.49 18.81
C GLU A 112 -15.58 -4.53 20.30
N GLY A 113 -15.15 -3.39 20.83
CA GLY A 113 -14.72 -3.24 22.24
C GLY A 113 -13.30 -3.76 22.54
N ALA A 114 -12.63 -4.40 21.58
CA ALA A 114 -11.22 -4.72 21.70
C ALA A 114 -10.36 -3.45 21.64
N ALA A 115 -9.31 -3.41 22.45
CA ALA A 115 -8.37 -2.30 22.45
C ALA A 115 -6.94 -2.77 22.70
N LEU A 116 -5.96 -1.96 22.28
CA LEU A 116 -4.57 -2.15 22.64
C LEU A 116 -4.36 -1.74 24.11
N ARG A 117 -3.91 -2.67 24.95
CA ARG A 117 -3.80 -2.50 26.40
C ARG A 117 -2.54 -1.73 26.82
N SER A 118 -1.46 -1.91 26.09
CA SER A 118 -0.17 -1.26 26.33
C SER A 118 0.56 -0.99 25.02
N GLN A 119 1.59 -0.15 25.07
CA GLN A 119 2.49 0.05 23.94
C GLN A 119 3.02 -1.31 23.42
N VAL A 120 3.02 -1.47 22.10
CA VAL A 120 3.60 -2.62 21.40
C VAL A 120 5.10 -2.62 21.67
N LYS A 121 5.64 -3.77 22.06
CA LYS A 121 7.08 -3.95 22.31
C LYS A 121 7.72 -4.66 21.13
N VAL A 122 8.92 -4.27 20.73
CA VAL A 122 9.63 -4.92 19.62
C VAL A 122 10.99 -5.42 20.12
N GLU A 123 11.13 -6.74 20.16
CA GLU A 123 12.35 -7.42 20.59
C GLU A 123 12.71 -8.50 19.56
N ASN A 124 13.97 -8.57 19.12
CA ASN A 124 14.44 -9.57 18.14
C ASN A 124 13.59 -9.66 16.86
N ARG A 125 13.06 -8.52 16.37
CA ARG A 125 12.17 -8.43 15.20
C ARG A 125 10.79 -9.06 15.41
N THR A 126 10.44 -9.40 16.65
CA THR A 126 9.10 -9.85 17.05
C THR A 126 8.37 -8.71 17.77
N ALA A 127 7.21 -8.32 17.26
CA ALA A 127 6.33 -7.37 17.92
C ALA A 127 5.37 -8.08 18.88
N THR A 128 5.39 -7.72 20.16
CA THR A 128 4.45 -8.21 21.17
C THR A 128 3.27 -7.25 21.31
N VAL A 129 2.08 -7.70 20.91
CA VAL A 129 0.83 -6.94 20.92
C VAL A 129 -0.05 -7.43 22.08
N ASP A 130 -0.30 -6.58 23.06
CA ASP A 130 -1.13 -6.90 24.22
C ASP A 130 -2.52 -6.28 24.08
N MET A 131 -3.52 -7.11 23.83
CA MET A 131 -4.90 -6.70 23.61
C MET A 131 -5.75 -6.91 24.87
N THR A 132 -6.87 -6.18 24.98
CA THR A 132 -7.89 -6.46 26.00
C THR A 132 -8.57 -7.81 25.75
N LYS A 133 -9.31 -8.33 26.75
CA LYS A 133 -9.98 -9.64 26.61
C LYS A 133 -11.04 -9.67 25.51
N GLU A 134 -11.64 -8.52 25.20
CA GLU A 134 -12.69 -8.35 24.20
C GLU A 134 -12.21 -8.77 22.81
N PHE A 135 -10.90 -8.66 22.55
CA PHE A 135 -10.28 -9.17 21.32
C PHE A 135 -10.55 -10.66 21.09
N VAL A 136 -10.64 -11.44 22.16
CA VAL A 136 -11.02 -12.86 22.08
C VAL A 136 -12.52 -13.01 22.33
N ASP A 137 -13.03 -12.46 23.43
CA ASP A 137 -14.39 -12.74 23.89
C ASP A 137 -15.46 -12.32 22.89
N ASN A 138 -15.31 -11.16 22.26
CA ASN A 138 -16.28 -10.61 21.31
C ASN A 138 -16.05 -11.08 19.87
N HIS A 139 -14.96 -11.82 19.61
CA HIS A 139 -14.69 -12.35 18.29
C HIS A 139 -15.81 -13.35 17.87
N PRO A 140 -16.33 -13.28 16.63
CA PRO A 140 -17.43 -14.14 16.17
C PRO A 140 -17.03 -15.63 16.09
N GLY A 141 -15.73 -15.92 16.01
CA GLY A 141 -15.19 -17.26 15.81
C GLY A 141 -15.28 -17.69 14.34
N GLY A 142 -14.91 -18.94 14.07
CA GLY A 142 -14.79 -19.45 12.70
C GLY A 142 -13.39 -19.22 12.16
N LYS A 143 -12.88 -20.22 11.45
CA LYS A 143 -11.46 -20.26 11.05
C LYS A 143 -11.09 -19.06 10.18
N GLU A 144 -11.90 -18.72 9.19
CA GLU A 144 -11.64 -17.64 8.25
C GLU A 144 -11.67 -16.27 8.96
N ALA A 145 -12.63 -16.04 9.84
CA ALA A 145 -12.71 -14.79 10.60
C ALA A 145 -11.54 -14.64 11.60
N GLU A 146 -11.13 -15.75 12.25
CA GLU A 146 -9.94 -15.76 13.10
C GLU A 146 -8.68 -15.45 12.28
N GLU A 147 -8.56 -16.03 11.09
CA GLU A 147 -7.45 -15.79 10.17
C GLU A 147 -7.36 -14.33 9.73
N MET A 148 -8.48 -13.72 9.32
CA MET A 148 -8.54 -12.30 8.94
C MET A 148 -8.16 -11.39 10.11
N THR A 149 -8.64 -11.69 11.33
CA THR A 149 -8.33 -10.90 12.53
C THR A 149 -6.85 -10.94 12.87
N ILE A 150 -6.26 -12.14 12.88
CA ILE A 150 -4.84 -12.33 13.23
C ILE A 150 -3.96 -11.68 12.16
N PHE A 151 -4.16 -12.03 10.89
CA PHE A 151 -3.26 -11.59 9.83
C PHE A 151 -3.48 -10.14 9.39
N SER A 152 -4.61 -9.52 9.70
CA SER A 152 -4.77 -8.06 9.59
C SER A 152 -3.73 -7.32 10.43
N ILE A 153 -3.55 -7.70 11.70
CA ILE A 153 -2.53 -7.10 12.57
C ILE A 153 -1.13 -7.52 12.11
N VAL A 154 -0.91 -8.81 11.83
CA VAL A 154 0.41 -9.33 11.46
C VAL A 154 0.93 -8.67 10.19
N ASN A 155 0.13 -8.65 9.12
CA ASN A 155 0.55 -8.09 7.84
C ASN A 155 0.75 -6.58 7.96
N THR A 156 -0.11 -5.87 8.70
CA THR A 156 0.06 -4.43 8.97
C THR A 156 1.38 -4.13 9.71
N LEU A 157 1.68 -4.86 10.79
CA LEU A 157 2.89 -4.60 11.57
C LEU A 157 4.17 -5.00 10.85
N THR A 158 4.12 -6.03 10.00
CA THR A 158 5.27 -6.49 9.21
C THR A 158 5.58 -5.61 7.99
N GLU A 159 4.77 -4.57 7.72
CA GLU A 159 5.18 -3.47 6.83
C GLU A 159 6.34 -2.67 7.42
N LEU A 160 6.47 -2.66 8.76
CA LEU A 160 7.59 -2.05 9.43
C LEU A 160 8.81 -2.97 9.30
N LYS A 161 9.87 -2.48 8.63
CA LYS A 161 11.10 -3.26 8.32
C LYS A 161 11.78 -3.89 9.54
N ASP A 162 11.54 -3.36 10.73
CA ASP A 162 12.09 -3.84 11.99
C ASP A 162 11.31 -5.02 12.58
N ILE A 163 10.15 -5.38 12.01
CA ILE A 163 9.23 -6.41 12.51
C ILE A 163 9.06 -7.50 11.44
N GLU A 164 9.34 -8.75 11.79
CA GLU A 164 9.15 -9.93 10.94
C GLU A 164 8.01 -10.83 11.43
N THR A 165 7.81 -10.86 12.76
CA THR A 165 6.77 -11.68 13.38
C THR A 165 6.00 -10.89 14.43
N VAL A 166 4.79 -11.34 14.72
CA VAL A 166 3.94 -10.77 15.77
C VAL A 166 3.56 -11.85 16.76
N LYS A 167 3.63 -11.52 18.05
CA LYS A 167 3.14 -12.35 19.15
C LYS A 167 2.03 -11.60 19.87
N PHE A 168 1.02 -12.34 20.32
CA PHE A 168 -0.12 -11.76 21.01
C PHE A 168 -0.13 -12.11 22.49
N LEU A 169 -0.58 -11.15 23.30
CA LEU A 169 -0.95 -11.33 24.70
C LEU A 169 -2.39 -10.83 24.88
N ILE A 170 -3.13 -11.46 25.78
CA ILE A 170 -4.47 -11.06 26.17
C ILE A 170 -4.44 -10.71 27.64
N ASN A 171 -4.65 -9.43 27.97
CA ASN A 171 -4.50 -8.90 29.32
C ASN A 171 -3.15 -9.27 29.96
N GLY A 172 -2.07 -9.16 29.17
CA GLY A 172 -0.70 -9.44 29.60
C GLY A 172 -0.36 -10.91 29.79
N LYS A 173 -1.22 -11.83 29.31
CA LYS A 173 -0.99 -13.27 29.41
C LYS A 173 -1.05 -13.93 28.03
N GLU A 174 -0.19 -14.92 27.84
CA GLU A 174 -0.29 -15.80 26.68
C GLU A 174 -1.57 -16.64 26.75
N GLN A 175 -2.15 -16.92 25.59
CA GLN A 175 -3.26 -17.83 25.45
C GLN A 175 -2.84 -18.97 24.52
N LYS A 176 -3.24 -20.19 24.82
CA LYS A 176 -2.89 -21.35 23.99
C LYS A 176 -3.56 -21.32 22.63
N GLU A 177 -4.80 -20.84 22.61
CA GLU A 177 -5.66 -20.81 21.43
C GLU A 177 -6.40 -19.48 21.39
N PHE A 178 -6.77 -19.04 20.19
CA PHE A 178 -7.55 -17.82 20.01
C PHE A 178 -9.04 -18.08 20.24
N LYS A 179 -9.77 -18.64 19.26
CA LYS A 179 -11.16 -19.13 19.43
C LYS A 179 -11.31 -20.61 19.05
N GLY A 180 -10.21 -21.36 19.07
CA GLY A 180 -10.15 -22.81 18.88
C GLY A 180 -9.63 -23.26 17.52
N ASN A 181 -9.42 -22.35 16.56
CA ASN A 181 -8.90 -22.71 15.24
C ASN A 181 -7.41 -22.42 15.06
N PHE A 182 -6.86 -21.51 15.87
CA PHE A 182 -5.45 -21.14 15.85
C PHE A 182 -4.80 -21.36 17.20
N ARG A 183 -3.61 -21.96 17.17
CA ARG A 183 -2.65 -21.82 18.28
C ARG A 183 -2.29 -20.35 18.40
N PHE A 184 -2.21 -19.86 19.62
CA PHE A 184 -2.04 -18.43 19.92
C PHE A 184 -0.89 -18.18 20.90
N ASP A 185 -0.12 -19.22 21.20
CA ASP A 185 1.10 -19.19 22.02
C ASP A 185 2.38 -19.13 21.18
N ASN A 186 2.25 -19.02 19.86
CA ASN A 186 3.35 -18.89 18.90
C ASN A 186 3.48 -17.46 18.35
N GLU A 187 4.57 -17.25 17.61
CA GLU A 187 4.75 -16.07 16.78
C GLU A 187 4.12 -16.30 15.40
N PHE A 188 3.56 -15.24 14.83
CA PHE A 188 2.92 -15.24 13.53
C PHE A 188 3.80 -14.46 12.53
N PRO A 189 4.36 -15.10 11.50
CA PRO A 189 5.03 -14.41 10.42
C PRO A 189 3.99 -13.82 9.44
N ARG A 190 4.45 -12.86 8.63
CA ARG A 190 3.66 -12.31 7.52
C ARG A 190 3.08 -13.42 6.63
N ASN A 191 1.85 -13.24 6.18
CA ASN A 191 1.17 -14.14 5.26
C ASN A 191 0.70 -13.40 4.01
N GLU A 192 1.53 -13.43 2.96
CA GLU A 192 1.27 -12.80 1.66
C GLU A 192 0.10 -13.46 0.91
N SER A 193 -0.20 -14.73 1.18
CA SER A 193 -1.26 -15.46 0.45
C SER A 193 -2.67 -14.94 0.73
N LEU A 194 -2.83 -14.21 1.84
CA LEU A 194 -4.09 -13.59 2.22
C LEU A 194 -4.25 -12.19 1.62
N ILE A 195 -3.19 -11.59 1.07
CA ILE A 195 -3.24 -10.21 0.57
C ILE A 195 -3.76 -10.22 -0.87
N ASP A 196 -4.89 -9.56 -1.08
CA ASP A 196 -5.41 -9.29 -2.41
C ASP A 196 -4.76 -8.01 -2.96
N ASN A 197 -3.77 -8.19 -3.84
CA ASN A 197 -3.04 -7.09 -4.46
C ASN A 197 -3.76 -6.46 -5.67
N LYS A 198 -4.97 -6.92 -6.01
CA LYS A 198 -5.73 -6.37 -7.15
C LYS A 198 -6.53 -5.13 -6.78
N GLN A 199 -6.77 -4.92 -5.49
CA GLN A 199 -7.56 -3.82 -4.95
C GLN A 199 -6.73 -3.11 -3.88
N SER A 200 -6.78 -1.78 -3.84
CA SER A 200 -6.11 -0.97 -2.83
C SER A 200 -6.85 0.34 -2.63
N PHE A 201 -7.00 0.77 -1.39
CA PHE A 201 -7.68 2.02 -1.05
C PHE A 201 -6.72 3.01 -0.38
N SER A 202 -7.02 4.30 -0.48
CA SER A 202 -6.26 5.37 0.19
C SER A 202 -7.22 6.32 0.87
N VAL A 203 -6.96 6.65 2.13
CA VAL A 203 -7.69 7.67 2.90
C VAL A 203 -6.98 8.99 2.70
N ILE A 204 -7.61 9.94 2.01
CA ILE A 204 -7.05 11.27 1.87
C ILE A 204 -7.28 12.01 3.20
N PRO A 205 -6.24 12.56 3.85
CA PRO A 205 -6.44 13.38 5.05
C PRO A 205 -7.28 14.60 4.69
N ASP A 206 -8.48 14.70 5.29
CA ASP A 206 -9.52 15.69 4.96
C ASP A 206 -8.95 17.09 4.67
N ASP A 207 -9.17 17.57 3.45
CA ASP A 207 -9.67 18.93 3.27
C ASP A 207 -11.19 18.85 3.56
N GLU A 208 -11.71 19.73 4.41
CA GLU A 208 -13.16 19.92 4.51
C GLU A 208 -13.71 20.15 3.09
N ASP A 209 -14.58 19.22 2.64
CA ASP A 209 -15.36 19.27 1.39
C ASP A 209 -14.67 18.68 0.13
N THR A 210 -14.88 17.39 -0.19
CA THR A 210 -15.58 16.92 -1.42
C THR A 210 -15.34 15.43 -1.78
N LEU A 211 -16.49 14.74 -1.98
CA LEU A 211 -16.86 13.72 -2.97
C LEU A 211 -15.94 12.50 -3.30
N GLN A 212 -16.51 11.32 -3.01
CA GLN A 212 -16.15 10.00 -3.52
C GLN A 212 -15.99 9.97 -5.05
N THR A 213 -14.88 9.40 -5.53
CA THR A 213 -14.80 8.85 -6.89
C THR A 213 -14.40 7.38 -6.78
N GLY A 214 -15.40 6.50 -6.84
CA GLY A 214 -15.20 5.09 -7.16
C GLY A 214 -14.89 4.96 -8.64
N ALA A 215 -13.83 4.23 -8.98
CA ALA A 215 -13.50 3.90 -10.36
C ALA A 215 -14.25 2.62 -10.75
N ASP A 216 -15.51 2.76 -11.15
CA ASP A 216 -16.26 1.74 -11.88
C ASP A 216 -17.07 2.42 -12.99
N GLU A 217 -16.59 2.37 -14.22
CA GLU A 217 -17.46 2.44 -15.39
C GLU A 217 -17.21 1.21 -16.27
N ILE A 218 -18.12 0.27 -16.11
CA ILE A 218 -18.44 -0.84 -17.00
C ILE A 218 -19.14 -0.25 -18.23
N TYR A 219 -18.56 -0.36 -19.42
CA TYR A 219 -19.29 -0.16 -20.67
C TYR A 219 -19.87 -1.50 -21.13
N GLU A 220 -21.08 -1.83 -20.66
CA GLU A 220 -22.05 -2.54 -21.50
C GLU A 220 -23.05 -1.48 -21.96
N GLU A 221 -23.13 -1.24 -23.26
CA GLU A 221 -24.39 -0.76 -23.81
C GLU A 221 -24.76 -1.53 -25.07
N GLU A 222 -26.06 -1.78 -25.09
CA GLU A 222 -26.79 -2.82 -25.74
C GLU A 222 -27.16 -2.41 -27.17
N ILE A 223 -27.46 -3.44 -27.95
CA ILE A 223 -28.08 -3.39 -29.27
C ILE A 223 -29.38 -2.57 -29.20
N LEU A 224 -29.65 -1.71 -30.20
CA LEU A 224 -30.91 -1.59 -30.97
C LEU A 224 -30.97 -0.26 -31.75
N GLU A 225 -30.82 -0.34 -33.08
CA GLU A 225 -31.79 0.06 -34.12
C GLU A 225 -31.23 -0.21 -35.52
#